data_AF-B1ZAW4-F1
#
_entry.id   AF-B1ZAW4-F1
#
_cell.length_a   1.000
_cell.length_b   1.000
_cell.length_c   1.000
_cell.angle_alpha   90.00
_cell.angle_beta   90.00
_cell.angle_gamma   90.00
#
_symmetry.space_group_name_H-M   'P 1'
#
loop_
_entity.id
_entity.type
_entity.pdbx_description
1 polymer ?
#
loop_
_entity_poly.entity_id
_entity_poly.type
_entity_poly.pdbx_seq_one_letter_code
_entity_poly.pdbx_strand_id
1 'polypeptide(L)'
;MRRVEGRPATGSRAVAVLLLATSFLVAVADPAEAKRRGHARKAVSGYNPPYAAMVVDVKSGRTLHAVNEDALRHPASITKVMTLYMLFEQLEKGRYDLDSPLSISANAAAQAPSKLGLRPGSTVTVEEAIKALVTKSANDVACAIGENIAGSEPRFAEMMTRKAKALGMSRTHYANASGLPDPDQITTAHDLTILARAIQDRFPRYYRYFQTRSFAFRGRTIGNHNRLLGNVEGVDGIKTGYTRDSGFNLMTAAKLGDRQIVAIVLGGKSGASRDRIMADLVRANLPRAYAGARQTAPVVEVAERGRPAVVAEADSRTRTVLASADDDTVETTNSTSTAPLDIRPATTTPGSRRAGLQALPSAAQAYAGPASQAPFPGTGGKSTARLPAVEGVASRAEGPPKDARSDGAKSVTPTPWVIQLGAMDDEDKAKSILADARSRTGMLSKAAPYTVRVTHGGTTLFRARFSGFAEQGAAQDACTALKKNGFNCFATRS
;
A
#
# COMPACT_ATOMS: atom_id res chain seq x y z
N MET A 1 -6.60 -57.16 -91.49
CA MET A 1 -6.39 -56.93 -92.94
C MET A 1 -6.24 -55.44 -93.19
N ARG A 2 -5.15 -55.04 -93.90
CA ARG A 2 -4.81 -53.73 -94.54
C ARG A 2 -4.91 -52.47 -93.65
N ARG A 3 -3.83 -51.88 -93.11
CA ARG A 3 -2.60 -51.28 -93.71
C ARG A 3 -2.90 -50.07 -94.60
N VAL A 4 -2.60 -48.86 -94.11
CA VAL A 4 -2.06 -47.72 -94.88
C VAL A 4 -1.09 -46.97 -93.95
N GLU A 5 0.15 -46.78 -94.41
CA GLU A 5 1.24 -46.04 -93.78
C GLU A 5 1.19 -44.55 -94.16
N GLY A 6 1.70 -43.69 -93.26
CA GLY A 6 2.04 -42.30 -93.55
C GLY A 6 3.09 -41.78 -92.55
N ARG A 7 4.32 -41.60 -93.03
CA ARG A 7 5.44 -40.86 -92.40
C ARG A 7 5.37 -39.36 -92.84
N PRO A 8 6.35 -38.47 -92.55
CA PRO A 8 6.75 -37.94 -91.24
C PRO A 8 7.02 -36.41 -91.24
N ALA A 9 7.40 -35.89 -90.07
CA ALA A 9 8.45 -34.89 -89.79
C ALA A 9 8.27 -33.35 -89.96
N THR A 10 8.92 -32.68 -88.99
CA THR A 10 9.49 -31.31 -88.91
C THR A 10 8.62 -30.08 -88.64
N GLY A 11 8.70 -29.57 -87.39
CA GLY A 11 9.44 -28.34 -87.06
C GLY A 11 8.71 -26.98 -87.07
N SER A 12 8.64 -26.38 -85.86
CA SER A 12 8.84 -24.94 -85.52
C SER A 12 7.73 -24.18 -84.79
N ARG A 13 8.16 -23.63 -83.64
CA ARG A 13 7.87 -22.30 -83.05
C ARG A 13 6.48 -22.02 -82.43
N ALA A 14 6.48 -21.85 -81.11
CA ALA A 14 6.29 -20.55 -80.41
C ALA A 14 5.39 -20.62 -79.14
N VAL A 15 6.01 -20.27 -78.01
CA VAL A 15 5.57 -19.36 -76.92
C VAL A 15 4.16 -19.48 -76.33
N ALA A 16 4.08 -19.87 -75.05
CA ALA A 16 3.25 -19.27 -73.97
C ALA A 16 3.49 -20.04 -72.64
N VAL A 17 4.39 -19.59 -71.76
CA VAL A 17 4.13 -18.80 -70.54
C VAL A 17 3.09 -19.42 -69.59
N LEU A 18 3.55 -20.05 -68.50
CA LEU A 18 3.15 -19.68 -67.12
C LEU A 18 4.13 -20.30 -66.08
N LEU A 19 4.95 -19.45 -65.47
CA LEU A 19 5.76 -19.74 -64.29
C LEU A 19 5.03 -19.22 -63.05
N LEU A 20 4.78 -20.07 -62.06
CA LEU A 20 4.46 -19.65 -60.69
C LEU A 20 5.55 -20.17 -59.76
N ALA A 21 6.48 -19.27 -59.45
CA ALA A 21 7.57 -19.47 -58.51
C ALA A 21 7.05 -19.38 -57.06
N THR A 22 7.30 -20.42 -56.28
CA THR A 22 7.09 -20.47 -54.83
C THR A 22 8.17 -19.65 -54.12
N SER A 23 7.76 -18.52 -53.53
CA SER A 23 8.63 -17.65 -52.73
C SER A 23 8.64 -18.11 -51.27
N PHE A 24 9.74 -18.72 -50.84
CA PHE A 24 10.07 -18.89 -49.42
C PHE A 24 10.62 -17.55 -48.89
N LEU A 25 9.79 -16.77 -48.19
CA LEU A 25 10.26 -15.61 -47.42
C LEU A 25 10.78 -16.10 -46.06
N VAL A 26 12.10 -16.20 -45.92
CA VAL A 26 12.76 -16.23 -44.62
C VAL A 26 12.79 -14.79 -44.10
N ALA A 27 11.96 -14.49 -43.11
CA ALA A 27 11.96 -13.20 -42.43
C ALA A 27 13.26 -13.05 -41.61
N VAL A 28 14.27 -12.41 -42.19
CA VAL A 28 15.48 -12.00 -41.47
C VAL A 28 15.10 -10.78 -40.64
N ALA A 29 14.83 -10.99 -39.35
CA ALA A 29 14.60 -9.89 -38.42
C ALA A 29 15.90 -9.10 -38.24
N ASP A 30 15.86 -7.81 -38.54
CA ASP A 30 16.98 -6.89 -38.39
C ASP A 30 17.44 -6.86 -36.90
N PRO A 31 18.72 -7.12 -36.58
CA PRO A 31 19.21 -7.10 -35.20
C PRO A 31 19.03 -5.74 -34.50
N ALA A 32 18.79 -4.66 -35.26
CA ALA A 32 18.42 -3.36 -34.71
C ALA A 32 17.00 -3.34 -34.10
N GLU A 33 16.06 -4.11 -34.66
CA GLU A 33 14.69 -4.26 -34.16
C GLU A 33 14.67 -5.12 -32.87
N ALA A 34 15.52 -6.15 -32.82
CA ALA A 34 15.73 -6.98 -31.63
C ALA A 34 16.34 -6.18 -30.47
N LYS A 35 17.24 -5.23 -30.75
CA LYS A 35 17.82 -4.32 -29.76
C LYS A 35 16.81 -3.29 -29.24
N ARG A 36 15.87 -2.81 -30.08
CA ARG A 36 14.75 -1.96 -29.65
C ARG A 36 13.71 -2.70 -28.82
N ARG A 37 13.48 -3.99 -29.09
CA ARG A 37 12.60 -4.84 -28.26
C ARG A 37 13.24 -5.23 -26.92
N GLY A 38 14.58 -5.27 -26.82
CA GLY A 38 15.31 -5.52 -25.57
C GLY A 38 15.37 -4.33 -24.58
N HIS A 39 15.10 -3.11 -25.04
CA HIS A 39 15.09 -1.89 -24.20
C HIS A 39 13.70 -1.46 -23.71
N ALA A 40 12.63 -2.14 -24.15
CA ALA A 40 11.32 -2.06 -23.51
C ALA A 40 11.23 -3.00 -22.28
N ARG A 41 12.29 -3.05 -21.45
CA ARG A 41 12.08 -3.39 -20.05
C ARG A 41 11.20 -2.26 -19.51
N LYS A 42 9.91 -2.55 -19.27
CA LYS A 42 9.01 -1.70 -18.48
C LYS A 42 9.87 -1.07 -17.39
N ALA A 43 10.12 0.24 -17.51
CA ALA A 43 10.53 1.00 -16.35
C ALA A 43 9.49 0.63 -15.29
N VAL A 44 9.93 -0.01 -14.21
CA VAL A 44 9.06 -0.22 -13.06
C VAL A 44 8.76 1.19 -12.59
N SER A 45 7.66 1.74 -13.09
CA SER A 45 7.09 2.98 -12.63
C SER A 45 6.95 2.79 -11.14
N GLY A 46 7.81 3.47 -10.37
CA GLY A 46 7.67 3.46 -8.92
C GLY A 46 6.24 3.85 -8.61
N TYR A 47 5.58 3.13 -7.70
CA TYR A 47 4.24 3.46 -7.25
C TYR A 47 4.20 4.95 -6.83
N ASN A 48 3.66 5.79 -7.71
CA ASN A 48 3.52 7.23 -7.48
C ASN A 48 2.14 7.73 -7.96
N PRO A 49 1.03 7.03 -7.65
CA PRO A 49 -0.28 7.64 -7.83
C PRO A 49 -0.40 8.86 -6.91
N PRO A 50 -1.26 9.84 -7.23
CA PRO A 50 -1.59 10.89 -6.29
C PRO A 50 -2.09 10.26 -4.98
N TYR A 51 -1.68 10.84 -3.86
CA TYR A 51 -2.07 10.34 -2.54
C TYR A 51 -3.59 10.37 -2.40
N ALA A 52 -4.12 9.48 -1.56
CA ALA A 52 -5.51 9.52 -1.12
C ALA A 52 -5.57 9.99 0.33
N ALA A 53 -6.55 10.82 0.66
CA ALA A 53 -6.77 11.26 2.02
C ALA A 53 -8.24 11.51 2.32
N MET A 54 -8.62 11.31 3.57
CA MET A 54 -9.95 11.66 4.06
C MET A 54 -9.88 12.03 5.53
N VAL A 55 -10.63 13.06 5.93
CA VAL A 55 -10.83 13.46 7.32
C VAL A 55 -12.31 13.45 7.62
N VAL A 56 -12.70 12.74 8.66
CA VAL A 56 -14.10 12.60 9.10
C VAL A 56 -14.22 13.06 10.54
N ASP A 57 -15.26 13.84 10.80
CA ASP A 57 -15.75 14.14 12.14
C ASP A 57 -16.31 12.87 12.79
N VAL A 58 -15.77 12.46 13.94
CA VAL A 58 -16.20 11.21 14.57
C VAL A 58 -17.64 11.30 15.09
N LYS A 59 -18.03 12.45 15.62
CA LYS A 59 -19.31 12.65 16.31
C LYS A 59 -20.47 12.86 15.33
N SER A 60 -20.27 13.67 14.30
CA SER A 60 -21.28 13.99 13.29
C SER A 60 -21.20 13.13 12.04
N GLY A 61 -20.10 12.39 11.83
CA GLY A 61 -19.87 11.58 10.62
C GLY A 61 -19.62 12.40 9.36
N ARG A 62 -19.49 13.73 9.48
CA ARG A 62 -19.32 14.63 8.34
C ARG A 62 -17.90 14.54 7.80
N THR A 63 -17.76 14.41 6.48
CA THR A 63 -16.48 14.57 5.79
C THR A 63 -16.01 16.02 5.87
N LEU A 64 -14.84 16.24 6.46
CA LEU A 64 -14.22 17.57 6.60
C LEU A 64 -13.20 17.85 5.49
N HIS A 65 -12.63 16.77 4.92
CA HIS A 65 -11.68 16.79 3.82
C HIS A 65 -11.70 15.45 3.09
N ALA A 66 -11.58 15.46 1.76
CA ALA A 66 -11.48 14.26 0.93
C ALA A 66 -10.68 14.54 -0.34
N VAL A 67 -9.78 13.62 -0.69
CA VAL A 67 -8.98 13.61 -1.92
C VAL A 67 -8.76 12.16 -2.33
N ASN A 68 -9.23 11.76 -3.52
CA ASN A 68 -9.09 10.39 -4.04
C ASN A 68 -9.52 9.31 -3.03
N GLU A 69 -10.51 9.61 -2.20
CA GLU A 69 -10.86 8.86 -0.99
C GLU A 69 -11.32 7.43 -1.27
N ASP A 70 -11.97 7.21 -2.43
CA ASP A 70 -12.46 5.91 -2.89
C ASP A 70 -11.51 5.19 -3.87
N ALA A 71 -10.33 5.77 -4.13
CA ALA A 71 -9.31 5.14 -4.95
C ALA A 71 -8.75 3.90 -4.25
N LEU A 72 -8.62 2.80 -5.01
CA LEU A 72 -8.04 1.56 -4.49
C LEU A 72 -6.55 1.76 -4.18
N ARG A 73 -6.15 1.33 -2.98
CA ARG A 73 -4.80 1.46 -2.45
C ARG A 73 -4.42 0.21 -1.67
N HIS A 74 -3.13 -0.14 -1.68
CA HIS A 74 -2.62 -1.15 -0.76
C HIS A 74 -2.50 -0.55 0.66
N PRO A 75 -3.11 -1.15 1.69
CA PRO A 75 -3.12 -0.61 3.06
C PRO A 75 -1.75 -0.68 3.74
N ALA A 76 -0.89 -1.61 3.32
CA ALA A 76 0.28 -2.03 4.08
C ALA A 76 -0.09 -2.37 5.53
N SER A 77 0.79 -2.09 6.49
CA SER A 77 0.56 -2.40 7.92
C SER A 77 -0.62 -1.70 8.59
N ILE A 78 -1.38 -0.84 7.89
CA ILE A 78 -2.70 -0.39 8.41
C ILE A 78 -3.65 -1.59 8.55
N THR A 79 -3.49 -2.65 7.75
CA THR A 79 -4.22 -3.92 7.86
C THR A 79 -4.30 -4.46 9.29
N LYS A 80 -3.23 -4.28 10.09
CA LYS A 80 -3.16 -4.75 11.48
C LYS A 80 -4.21 -4.12 12.39
N VAL A 81 -4.81 -2.99 12.02
CA VAL A 81 -5.95 -2.42 12.76
C VAL A 81 -7.17 -3.35 12.70
N MET A 82 -7.43 -3.99 11.56
CA MET A 82 -8.47 -5.03 11.46
C MET A 82 -8.10 -6.28 12.25
N THR A 83 -6.83 -6.69 12.22
CA THR A 83 -6.32 -7.81 13.04
C THR A 83 -6.55 -7.56 14.53
N LEU A 84 -6.26 -6.35 15.00
CA LEU A 84 -6.53 -5.94 16.38
C LEU A 84 -8.03 -5.83 16.68
N TYR A 85 -8.83 -5.29 15.76
CA TYR A 85 -10.29 -5.25 15.91
C TYR A 85 -10.85 -6.64 16.18
N MET A 86 -10.44 -7.64 15.39
CA MET A 86 -10.89 -9.02 15.56
C MET A 86 -10.35 -9.71 16.82
N LEU A 87 -9.12 -9.38 17.25
CA LEU A 87 -8.57 -9.84 18.53
C LEU A 87 -9.34 -9.23 19.71
N PHE A 88 -9.70 -7.95 19.64
CA PHE A 88 -10.52 -7.28 20.65
C PHE A 88 -11.91 -7.88 20.75
N GLU A 89 -12.50 -8.35 19.64
CA GLU A 89 -13.74 -9.14 19.69
C GLU A 89 -13.58 -10.45 20.45
N GLN A 90 -12.42 -11.13 20.36
CA GLN A 90 -12.21 -12.37 21.11
C GLN A 90 -12.04 -12.10 22.61
N LEU A 91 -11.40 -10.99 22.97
CA LEU A 91 -11.29 -10.50 24.35
C LEU A 91 -12.68 -10.14 24.93
N GLU A 92 -13.50 -9.42 24.18
CA GLU A 92 -14.88 -9.08 24.58
C GLU A 92 -15.74 -10.34 24.80
N LYS A 93 -15.55 -11.37 23.96
CA LYS A 93 -16.24 -12.67 24.07
C LYS A 93 -15.67 -13.58 25.16
N GLY A 94 -14.62 -13.17 25.88
CA GLY A 94 -13.97 -13.96 26.92
C GLY A 94 -13.26 -15.22 26.40
N ARG A 95 -12.97 -15.31 25.10
CA ARG A 95 -12.22 -16.46 24.54
C ARG A 95 -10.72 -16.34 24.77
N TYR A 96 -10.26 -15.11 24.96
CA TYR A 96 -8.93 -14.79 25.45
C TYR A 96 -9.07 -13.75 26.56
N ASP A 97 -8.06 -13.70 27.42
CA ASP A 97 -7.74 -12.56 28.27
C ASP A 97 -6.40 -11.94 27.82
N LEU A 98 -5.90 -10.95 28.55
CA LEU A 98 -4.65 -10.25 28.20
C LEU A 98 -3.39 -11.12 28.41
N ASP A 99 -3.46 -12.10 29.31
CA ASP A 99 -2.33 -12.96 29.69
C ASP A 99 -2.31 -14.28 28.89
N SER A 100 -3.39 -14.54 28.15
CA SER A 100 -3.55 -15.73 27.33
C SER A 100 -2.38 -15.89 26.36
N PRO A 101 -1.79 -17.09 26.27
CA PRO A 101 -0.69 -17.34 25.36
C PRO A 101 -1.19 -17.50 23.92
N LEU A 102 -0.52 -16.83 22.99
CA LEU A 102 -0.63 -17.05 21.55
C LEU A 102 0.59 -17.82 21.06
N SER A 103 0.34 -18.98 20.45
CA SER A 103 1.39 -19.86 19.93
C SER A 103 1.99 -19.29 18.65
N ILE A 104 3.31 -19.33 18.53
CA ILE A 104 4.04 -18.91 17.34
C ILE A 104 4.29 -20.13 16.45
N SER A 105 3.65 -20.18 15.28
CA SER A 105 3.90 -21.22 14.29
C SER A 105 5.22 -21.00 13.53
N ALA A 106 5.63 -22.01 12.77
CA ALA A 106 6.74 -21.87 11.82
C ALA A 106 6.46 -20.81 10.74
N ASN A 107 5.21 -20.73 10.26
CA ASN A 107 4.78 -19.74 9.27
C ASN A 107 4.86 -18.32 9.84
N ALA A 108 4.31 -18.10 11.04
CA ALA A 108 4.38 -16.82 11.74
C ALA A 108 5.84 -16.37 11.94
N ALA A 109 6.73 -17.25 12.41
CA ALA A 109 8.14 -16.92 12.59
C ALA A 109 8.87 -16.58 11.26
N ALA A 110 8.46 -17.21 10.17
CA ALA A 110 9.05 -17.04 8.83
C ALA A 110 8.66 -15.71 8.15
N GLN A 111 7.61 -15.02 8.65
CA GLN A 111 7.17 -13.74 8.09
C GLN A 111 8.31 -12.72 7.93
N ALA A 112 8.23 -11.90 6.89
CA ALA A 112 9.22 -10.85 6.63
C ALA A 112 9.19 -9.77 7.74
N PRO A 113 10.31 -9.09 8.06
CA PRO A 113 10.30 -7.95 8.97
C PRO A 113 9.42 -6.79 8.47
N SER A 114 8.92 -5.88 9.31
CA SER A 114 9.14 -5.74 10.76
C SER A 114 8.55 -6.89 11.56
N LYS A 115 9.30 -7.42 12.54
CA LYS A 115 8.89 -8.56 13.37
C LYS A 115 9.56 -8.54 14.75
N LEU A 116 9.05 -9.31 15.71
CA LEU A 116 9.71 -9.51 17.01
C LEU A 116 10.84 -10.55 16.94
N GLY A 117 10.74 -11.51 16.01
CA GLY A 117 11.72 -12.58 15.84
C GLY A 117 11.50 -13.73 16.83
N LEU A 118 10.24 -14.06 17.10
CA LEU A 118 9.88 -15.16 17.99
C LEU A 118 10.18 -16.52 17.32
N ARG A 119 10.56 -17.52 18.12
CA ARG A 119 10.88 -18.87 17.63
C ARG A 119 9.59 -19.69 17.44
N PRO A 120 9.52 -20.58 16.44
CA PRO A 120 8.43 -21.55 16.34
C PRO A 120 8.28 -22.35 17.64
N GLY A 121 7.04 -22.60 18.07
CA GLY A 121 6.71 -23.29 19.32
C GLY A 121 6.81 -22.43 20.58
N SER A 122 7.38 -21.22 20.50
CA SER A 122 7.30 -20.26 21.61
C SER A 122 5.94 -19.58 21.66
N THR A 123 5.69 -18.83 22.75
CA THR A 123 4.46 -18.05 22.93
C THR A 123 4.74 -16.57 23.12
N VAL A 124 3.70 -15.77 22.91
CA VAL A 124 3.60 -14.35 23.28
C VAL A 124 2.23 -14.13 23.92
N THR A 125 2.14 -13.34 24.98
CA THR A 125 0.82 -13.04 25.58
C THR A 125 -0.01 -12.16 24.65
N VAL A 126 -1.33 -12.17 24.80
CA VAL A 126 -2.23 -11.29 24.04
C VAL A 126 -1.86 -9.82 24.23
N GLU A 127 -1.53 -9.38 25.44
CA GLU A 127 -1.14 -7.99 25.68
C GLU A 127 0.17 -7.63 24.96
N GLU A 128 1.20 -8.48 25.05
CA GLU A 128 2.44 -8.28 24.32
C GLU A 128 2.19 -8.27 22.80
N ALA A 129 1.27 -9.10 22.31
CA ALA A 129 0.90 -9.13 20.91
C ALA A 129 0.26 -7.82 20.46
N ILE A 130 -0.68 -7.29 21.25
CA ILE A 130 -1.29 -5.97 21.01
C ILE A 130 -0.21 -4.89 20.98
N LYS A 131 0.64 -4.83 22.01
CA LYS A 131 1.74 -3.85 22.12
C LYS A 131 2.72 -3.96 20.95
N ALA A 132 3.01 -5.17 20.48
CA ALA A 132 3.89 -5.42 19.33
C ALA A 132 3.30 -4.94 18.00
N LEU A 133 1.97 -5.09 17.79
CA LEU A 133 1.30 -4.60 16.59
C LEU A 133 1.24 -3.06 16.57
N VAL A 134 0.91 -2.42 17.69
CA VAL A 134 0.77 -0.95 17.74
C VAL A 134 2.11 -0.22 17.71
N THR A 135 3.17 -0.79 18.29
CA THR A 135 4.51 -0.16 18.32
C THR A 135 5.38 -0.61 17.15
N LYS A 136 5.85 -1.87 17.16
CA LYS A 136 6.79 -2.42 16.18
C LYS A 136 6.16 -2.71 14.84
N SER A 137 4.83 -2.85 14.80
CA SER A 137 4.11 -3.32 13.63
C SER A 137 4.56 -4.73 13.21
N ALA A 138 4.72 -5.62 14.19
CA ALA A 138 5.29 -6.95 14.02
C ALA A 138 4.42 -7.86 13.13
N ASN A 139 4.98 -8.38 12.03
CA ASN A 139 4.31 -9.22 11.05
C ASN A 139 4.15 -10.67 11.55
N ASP A 140 5.17 -11.20 12.22
CA ASP A 140 5.14 -12.52 12.87
C ASP A 140 3.99 -12.62 13.87
N VAL A 141 3.86 -11.61 14.72
CA VAL A 141 2.76 -11.54 15.70
C VAL A 141 1.39 -11.40 15.03
N ALA A 142 1.28 -10.63 13.94
CA ALA A 142 0.00 -10.47 13.25
C ALA A 142 -0.47 -11.79 12.62
N CYS A 143 0.45 -12.51 11.98
CA CYS A 143 0.20 -13.86 11.47
C CYS A 143 -0.19 -14.82 12.60
N ALA A 144 0.54 -14.80 13.72
CA ALA A 144 0.24 -15.63 14.88
C ALA A 144 -1.16 -15.35 15.45
N ILE A 145 -1.56 -14.09 15.59
CA ILE A 145 -2.94 -13.73 16.00
C ILE A 145 -3.96 -14.37 15.05
N GLY A 146 -3.75 -14.24 13.74
CA GLY A 146 -4.66 -14.81 12.75
C GLY A 146 -4.79 -16.32 12.84
N GLU A 147 -3.65 -17.02 12.96
CA GLU A 147 -3.60 -18.47 13.11
C GLU A 147 -4.23 -18.97 14.42
N ASN A 148 -4.01 -18.29 15.55
CA ASN A 148 -4.62 -18.69 16.82
C ASN A 148 -6.14 -18.47 16.81
N ILE A 149 -6.64 -17.43 16.14
CA ILE A 149 -8.09 -17.14 16.07
C ILE A 149 -8.81 -18.05 15.06
N ALA A 150 -8.22 -18.28 13.89
CA ALA A 150 -8.90 -18.94 12.77
C ALA A 150 -8.37 -20.34 12.44
N GLY A 151 -7.28 -20.77 13.07
CA GLY A 151 -6.54 -22.00 12.75
C GLY A 151 -5.53 -21.82 11.60
N SER A 152 -5.71 -20.84 10.72
CA SER A 152 -4.76 -20.50 9.64
C SER A 152 -4.86 -19.03 9.24
N GLU A 153 -3.76 -18.45 8.75
CA GLU A 153 -3.74 -17.06 8.27
C GLU A 153 -4.67 -16.82 7.05
N PRO A 154 -4.74 -17.70 6.03
CA PRO A 154 -5.68 -17.51 4.92
C PRO A 154 -7.15 -17.47 5.37
N ARG A 155 -7.55 -18.38 6.27
CA ARG A 155 -8.91 -18.37 6.83
C ARG A 155 -9.18 -17.12 7.64
N PHE A 156 -8.17 -16.62 8.36
CA PHE A 156 -8.28 -15.34 9.06
C PHE A 156 -8.47 -14.17 8.09
N ALA A 157 -7.73 -14.13 6.97
CA ALA A 157 -7.88 -13.08 5.95
C ALA A 157 -9.30 -13.06 5.34
N GLU A 158 -9.89 -14.23 5.07
CA GLU A 158 -11.29 -14.32 4.64
C GLU A 158 -12.26 -13.75 5.71
N MET A 159 -12.02 -14.08 6.99
CA MET A 159 -12.81 -13.54 8.10
C MET A 159 -12.64 -12.02 8.21
N MET A 160 -11.44 -11.48 8.02
CA MET A 160 -11.17 -10.04 7.99
C MET A 160 -11.94 -9.37 6.84
N THR A 161 -11.98 -9.98 5.67
CA THR A 161 -12.73 -9.45 4.52
C THR A 161 -14.23 -9.44 4.79
N ARG A 162 -14.80 -10.55 5.29
CA ARG A 162 -16.22 -10.59 5.71
C ARG A 162 -16.52 -9.53 6.78
N LYS A 163 -15.62 -9.37 7.75
CA LYS A 163 -15.74 -8.33 8.77
C LYS A 163 -15.74 -6.93 8.17
N ALA A 164 -14.85 -6.65 7.22
CA ALA A 164 -14.81 -5.38 6.51
C ALA A 164 -16.16 -5.09 5.83
N LYS A 165 -16.73 -6.07 5.12
CA LYS A 165 -18.04 -5.91 4.48
C LYS A 165 -19.15 -5.66 5.50
N ALA A 166 -19.18 -6.40 6.60
CA ALA A 166 -20.16 -6.22 7.67
C ALA A 166 -20.09 -4.83 8.32
N LEU A 167 -18.90 -4.23 8.40
CA LEU A 167 -18.71 -2.85 8.88
C LEU A 167 -19.09 -1.78 7.83
N GLY A 168 -19.37 -2.18 6.59
CA GLY A 168 -19.65 -1.25 5.48
C GLY A 168 -18.42 -0.86 4.64
N MET A 169 -17.27 -1.48 4.87
CA MET A 169 -16.04 -1.28 4.09
C MET A 169 -16.11 -2.03 2.75
N SER A 170 -17.02 -1.59 1.89
CA SER A 170 -17.42 -2.30 0.67
C SER A 170 -16.30 -2.44 -0.37
N ARG A 171 -15.25 -1.61 -0.30
CA ARG A 171 -14.11 -1.58 -1.24
C ARG A 171 -12.82 -2.12 -0.63
N THR A 172 -12.92 -2.83 0.48
CA THR A 172 -11.78 -3.46 1.18
C THR A 172 -11.76 -4.97 0.99
N HIS A 173 -10.58 -5.51 0.75
CA HIS A 173 -10.26 -6.94 0.73
C HIS A 173 -8.92 -7.18 1.42
N TYR A 174 -8.87 -8.17 2.30
CA TYR A 174 -7.67 -8.59 3.02
C TYR A 174 -7.21 -9.95 2.51
N ALA A 175 -5.90 -10.08 2.24
CA ALA A 175 -5.28 -11.33 1.83
C ALA A 175 -4.39 -11.95 2.92
N ASN A 176 -4.01 -11.18 3.94
CA ASN A 176 -3.24 -11.66 5.10
C ASN A 176 -3.48 -10.77 6.33
N ALA A 177 -2.98 -11.20 7.49
CA ALA A 177 -3.22 -10.52 8.77
C ALA A 177 -2.30 -9.29 8.98
N SER A 178 -1.23 -9.18 8.19
CA SER A 178 -0.14 -8.25 8.47
C SER A 178 -0.13 -7.02 7.57
N GLY A 179 -0.71 -7.09 6.38
CA GLY A 179 -0.51 -6.05 5.37
C GLY A 179 0.78 -6.22 4.55
N LEU A 180 1.38 -7.42 4.56
CA LEU A 180 2.47 -7.75 3.64
C LEU A 180 1.97 -7.71 2.19
N PRO A 181 2.85 -7.42 1.20
CA PRO A 181 2.44 -7.22 -0.19
C PRO A 181 1.67 -8.41 -0.75
N ASP A 182 0.50 -8.10 -1.29
CA ASP A 182 -0.38 -9.02 -2.00
C ASP A 182 -1.26 -8.18 -2.94
N PRO A 183 -1.41 -8.57 -4.23
CA PRO A 183 -2.16 -7.80 -5.21
C PRO A 183 -3.66 -7.66 -4.87
N ASP A 184 -4.25 -8.65 -4.20
CA ASP A 184 -5.66 -8.64 -3.83
C ASP A 184 -5.90 -7.84 -2.54
N GLN A 185 -4.85 -7.48 -1.81
CA GLN A 185 -4.97 -6.72 -0.58
C GLN A 185 -5.15 -5.23 -0.85
N ILE A 186 -6.41 -4.78 -0.84
CA ILE A 186 -6.82 -3.43 -1.22
C ILE A 186 -7.77 -2.82 -0.18
N THR A 187 -7.76 -1.49 -0.11
CA THR A 187 -8.67 -0.67 0.71
C THR A 187 -8.86 0.69 0.03
N THR A 188 -9.73 1.52 0.60
CA THR A 188 -9.83 2.95 0.29
C THR A 188 -9.54 3.80 1.53
N ALA A 189 -9.30 5.10 1.37
CA ALA A 189 -9.19 6.00 2.52
C ALA A 189 -10.53 6.10 3.26
N HIS A 190 -11.63 6.11 2.49
CA HIS A 190 -12.99 6.07 3.02
C HIS A 190 -13.25 4.87 3.93
N ASP A 191 -13.03 3.65 3.46
CA ASP A 191 -13.25 2.43 4.24
C ASP A 191 -12.41 2.43 5.54
N LEU A 192 -11.19 2.97 5.49
CA LEU A 192 -10.35 3.07 6.68
C LEU A 192 -10.89 4.08 7.71
N THR A 193 -11.62 5.13 7.32
CA THR A 193 -12.31 5.99 8.30
C THR A 193 -13.41 5.25 9.05
N ILE A 194 -14.08 4.30 8.39
CA ILE A 194 -15.10 3.44 9.00
C ILE A 194 -14.45 2.54 10.05
N LEU A 195 -13.37 1.84 9.69
CA LEU A 195 -12.62 1.00 10.63
C LEU A 195 -12.09 1.80 11.82
N ALA A 196 -11.53 2.99 11.57
CA ALA A 196 -11.00 3.85 12.62
C ALA A 196 -12.08 4.29 13.61
N ARG A 197 -13.30 4.57 13.14
CA ARG A 197 -14.45 4.88 14.02
C ARG A 197 -14.95 3.63 14.74
N ALA A 198 -15.11 2.51 14.04
CA ALA A 198 -15.58 1.25 14.61
C ALA A 198 -14.73 0.78 15.81
N ILE A 199 -13.40 0.85 15.70
CA ILE A 199 -12.51 0.43 16.79
C ILE A 199 -12.57 1.38 17.99
N GLN A 200 -12.79 2.68 17.78
CA GLN A 200 -12.99 3.66 18.86
C GLN A 200 -14.33 3.45 19.57
N ASP A 201 -15.37 3.18 18.78
CA ASP A 201 -16.74 3.04 19.27
C ASP A 201 -16.94 1.78 20.10
N ARG A 202 -16.46 0.65 19.57
CA ARG A 202 -16.71 -0.65 20.18
C ARG A 202 -15.69 -1.01 21.25
N PHE A 203 -14.44 -0.58 21.09
CA PHE A 203 -13.34 -0.99 21.95
C PHE A 203 -12.62 0.18 22.63
N PRO A 204 -13.31 1.15 23.27
CA PRO A 204 -12.66 2.31 23.88
C PRO A 204 -11.62 1.92 24.94
N ARG A 205 -11.85 0.81 25.68
CA ARG A 205 -10.90 0.26 26.65
C ARG A 205 -9.60 -0.20 26.01
N TYR A 206 -9.65 -0.86 24.85
CA TYR A 206 -8.47 -1.38 24.16
C TYR A 206 -7.84 -0.34 23.22
N TYR A 207 -8.62 0.64 22.76
CA TYR A 207 -8.15 1.74 21.91
C TYR A 207 -6.95 2.47 22.50
N ARG A 208 -6.88 2.60 23.83
CA ARG A 208 -5.74 3.21 24.55
C ARG A 208 -4.38 2.59 24.19
N TYR A 209 -4.32 1.34 23.73
CA TYR A 209 -3.06 0.73 23.30
C TYR A 209 -2.43 1.47 22.10
N PHE A 210 -3.22 2.11 21.24
CA PHE A 210 -2.69 2.89 20.11
C PHE A 210 -1.91 4.14 20.55
N GLN A 211 -2.09 4.59 21.80
CA GLN A 211 -1.34 5.72 22.40
C GLN A 211 0.03 5.28 22.95
N THR A 212 0.35 3.99 22.92
CA THR A 212 1.61 3.44 23.45
C THR A 212 2.80 3.98 22.66
N ARG A 213 3.65 4.80 23.30
CA ARG A 213 4.85 5.38 22.66
C ARG A 213 6.01 4.41 22.57
N SER A 214 6.13 3.53 23.56
CA SER A 214 7.16 2.49 23.58
C SER A 214 6.67 1.25 24.34
N PHE A 215 7.28 0.11 24.03
CA PHE A 215 6.99 -1.18 24.62
C PHE A 215 8.30 -1.87 25.00
N ALA A 216 8.45 -2.22 26.28
CA ALA A 216 9.56 -3.04 26.73
C ALA A 216 9.21 -4.52 26.48
N PHE A 217 10.04 -5.19 25.69
CA PHE A 217 9.86 -6.61 25.35
C PHE A 217 11.19 -7.33 25.49
N ARG A 218 11.26 -8.30 26.41
CA ARG A 218 12.43 -9.17 26.63
C ARG A 218 13.75 -8.38 26.67
N GLY A 219 13.81 -7.35 27.52
CA GLY A 219 15.00 -6.50 27.70
C GLY A 219 15.24 -5.45 26.62
N ARG A 220 14.34 -5.29 25.64
CA ARG A 220 14.46 -4.29 24.56
C ARG A 220 13.32 -3.30 24.61
N THR A 221 13.63 -2.01 24.55
CA THR A 221 12.63 -0.95 24.37
C THR A 221 12.35 -0.75 22.88
N ILE A 222 11.10 -0.93 22.48
CA ILE A 222 10.63 -0.78 21.10
C ILE A 222 9.79 0.49 21.00
N GLY A 223 10.24 1.46 20.20
CA GLY A 223 9.50 2.68 19.93
C GLY A 223 8.37 2.51 18.91
N ASN A 224 7.35 3.34 19.02
CA ASN A 224 6.25 3.41 18.06
C ASN A 224 6.69 4.10 16.75
N HIS A 225 6.22 3.59 15.62
CA HIS A 225 6.47 4.20 14.30
C HIS A 225 5.70 5.50 14.06
N ASN A 226 4.62 5.75 14.79
CA ASN A 226 3.81 6.96 14.65
C ASN A 226 4.50 8.15 15.32
N ARG A 227 5.24 8.93 14.52
CA ARG A 227 5.96 10.12 14.97
C ARG A 227 5.06 11.30 15.34
N LEU A 228 3.76 11.25 15.05
CA LEU A 228 2.84 12.32 15.42
C LEU A 228 2.38 12.19 16.89
N LEU A 229 2.43 10.99 17.47
CA LEU A 229 2.12 10.77 18.88
C LEU A 229 3.05 11.60 19.77
N GLY A 230 2.47 12.55 20.49
CA GLY A 230 3.21 13.47 21.38
C GLY A 230 3.86 14.67 20.69
N ASN A 231 3.80 14.77 19.36
CA ASN A 231 4.37 15.88 18.59
C ASN A 231 3.32 16.74 17.88
N VAL A 232 2.12 16.19 17.66
CA VAL A 232 0.97 16.93 17.15
C VAL A 232 -0.11 16.91 18.22
N GLU A 233 -0.60 18.10 18.59
CA GLU A 233 -1.63 18.25 19.60
C GLU A 233 -2.88 17.44 19.25
N GLY A 234 -3.42 16.76 20.27
CA GLY A 234 -4.62 15.94 20.14
C GLY A 234 -4.43 14.59 19.47
N VAL A 235 -3.30 14.32 18.78
CA VAL A 235 -3.08 13.02 18.12
C VAL A 235 -2.88 11.90 19.14
N ASP A 236 -3.70 10.85 19.03
CA ASP A 236 -3.79 9.76 20.00
C ASP A 236 -3.81 8.35 19.36
N GLY A 237 -3.47 8.23 18.08
CA GLY A 237 -3.39 6.94 17.38
C GLY A 237 -3.11 7.13 15.89
N ILE A 238 -3.32 6.16 15.00
CA ILE A 238 -3.61 4.74 15.27
C ILE A 238 -2.45 3.92 14.69
N LYS A 239 -2.18 4.04 13.38
CA LYS A 239 -1.24 3.13 12.72
C LYS A 239 -0.59 3.70 11.46
N THR A 240 0.72 3.50 11.37
CA THR A 240 1.51 3.73 10.14
C THR A 240 1.54 2.47 9.25
N GLY A 241 1.74 2.66 7.95
CA GLY A 241 2.00 1.57 7.00
C GLY A 241 3.00 1.97 5.92
N TYR A 242 3.81 1.01 5.45
CA TYR A 242 4.68 1.19 4.29
C TYR A 242 4.96 -0.14 3.62
N THR A 243 4.84 -0.17 2.31
CA THR A 243 5.46 -1.12 1.37
C THR A 243 5.89 -0.34 0.13
N ARG A 244 6.70 -0.96 -0.73
CA ARG A 244 7.06 -0.35 -2.01
C ARG A 244 5.82 -0.03 -2.86
N ASP A 245 4.83 -0.91 -2.83
CA ASP A 245 3.63 -0.84 -3.67
C ASP A 245 2.51 0.02 -3.07
N SER A 246 2.65 0.46 -1.80
CA SER A 246 1.66 1.32 -1.13
C SER A 246 2.13 2.75 -0.91
N GLY A 247 3.44 3.01 -0.98
CA GLY A 247 4.00 4.25 -0.45
C GLY A 247 3.85 4.33 1.08
N PHE A 248 3.91 5.55 1.61
CA PHE A 248 3.82 5.80 3.05
C PHE A 248 2.39 6.14 3.46
N ASN A 249 1.83 5.36 4.37
CA ASN A 249 0.43 5.42 4.80
C ASN A 249 0.32 5.79 6.29
N LEU A 250 -0.77 6.46 6.69
CA LEU A 250 -1.13 6.69 8.10
C LEU A 250 -2.63 6.79 8.28
N MET A 251 -3.11 6.09 9.29
CA MET A 251 -4.40 6.27 9.93
C MET A 251 -4.16 6.88 11.30
N THR A 252 -4.72 8.07 11.56
CA THR A 252 -4.66 8.75 12.85
C THR A 252 -6.05 9.11 13.34
N ALA A 253 -6.19 9.25 14.65
CA ALA A 253 -7.26 10.04 15.24
C ALA A 253 -6.65 11.23 15.98
N ALA A 254 -7.47 12.24 16.21
CA ALA A 254 -7.11 13.36 17.05
C ALA A 254 -8.31 13.89 17.83
N LYS A 255 -8.08 14.33 19.07
CA LYS A 255 -9.08 14.90 19.96
C LYS A 255 -8.58 16.19 20.60
N LEU A 256 -9.43 17.22 20.63
CA LEU A 256 -9.17 18.49 21.34
C LEU A 256 -10.46 18.97 22.01
N GLY A 257 -10.48 18.98 23.34
CA GLY A 257 -11.71 19.19 24.10
C GLY A 257 -12.79 18.20 23.69
N ASP A 258 -13.94 18.71 23.27
CA ASP A 258 -15.06 17.91 22.77
C ASP A 258 -15.03 17.64 21.26
N ARG A 259 -13.98 18.02 20.55
CA ARG A 259 -13.84 17.80 19.10
C ARG A 259 -13.02 16.55 18.84
N GLN A 260 -13.44 15.74 17.88
CA GLN A 260 -12.75 14.49 17.55
C GLN A 260 -12.83 14.18 16.04
N ILE A 261 -11.69 13.85 15.45
CA ILE A 261 -11.59 13.49 14.03
C ILE A 261 -10.82 12.17 13.84
N VAL A 262 -11.09 11.51 12.72
CA VAL A 262 -10.21 10.51 12.12
C VAL A 262 -9.65 11.04 10.82
N ALA A 263 -8.37 10.80 10.56
CA ALA A 263 -7.70 11.23 9.34
C ALA A 263 -6.86 10.10 8.75
N ILE A 264 -7.02 9.90 7.44
CA ILE A 264 -6.34 8.86 6.66
C ILE A 264 -5.50 9.53 5.57
N VAL A 265 -4.28 9.05 5.37
CA VAL A 265 -3.39 9.41 4.25
C VAL A 265 -2.79 8.11 3.70
N LEU A 266 -2.94 7.86 2.40
CA LEU A 266 -2.41 6.69 1.68
C LEU A 266 -1.57 7.14 0.49
N GLY A 267 -0.45 6.47 0.22
CA GLY A 267 0.39 6.78 -0.95
C GLY A 267 1.32 7.98 -0.79
N GLY A 268 1.76 8.29 0.43
CA GLY A 268 2.76 9.33 0.66
C GLY A 268 4.12 8.98 0.01
N LYS A 269 4.80 9.98 -0.56
CA LYS A 269 6.11 9.80 -1.24
C LYS A 269 7.26 9.43 -0.29
N SER A 270 7.19 9.91 0.95
CA SER A 270 8.16 9.65 2.00
C SER A 270 7.47 9.70 3.36
N GLY A 271 8.07 9.09 4.39
CA GLY A 271 7.54 9.17 5.76
C GLY A 271 7.39 10.62 6.24
N ALA A 272 8.37 11.48 5.96
CA ALA A 272 8.32 12.90 6.31
C ALA A 272 7.24 13.67 5.54
N SER A 273 7.04 13.37 4.25
CA SER A 273 5.97 13.98 3.46
C SER A 273 4.59 13.59 3.99
N ARG A 274 4.41 12.30 4.26
CA ARG A 274 3.20 11.73 4.85
C ARG A 274 2.90 12.35 6.21
N ASP A 275 3.91 12.46 7.08
CA ASP A 275 3.76 13.06 8.42
C ASP A 275 3.33 14.52 8.33
N ARG A 276 3.93 15.30 7.43
CA ARG A 276 3.57 16.70 7.19
C ARG A 276 2.12 16.84 6.72
N ILE A 277 1.74 16.11 5.67
CA ILE A 277 0.37 16.12 5.16
C ILE A 277 -0.62 15.77 6.26
N MET A 278 -0.35 14.73 7.04
CA MET A 278 -1.23 14.34 8.13
C MET A 278 -1.34 15.41 9.22
N ALA A 279 -0.21 16.00 9.64
CA ALA A 279 -0.22 17.07 10.63
C ALA A 279 -1.00 18.29 10.14
N ASP A 280 -0.87 18.66 8.87
CA ASP A 280 -1.60 19.78 8.27
C ASP A 280 -3.11 19.49 8.21
N LEU A 281 -3.49 18.27 7.84
CA LEU A 281 -4.89 17.82 7.88
C LEU A 281 -5.48 17.87 9.29
N VAL A 282 -4.74 17.40 10.31
CA VAL A 282 -5.20 17.45 11.69
C VAL A 282 -5.38 18.91 12.15
N ARG A 283 -4.37 19.76 11.97
CA ARG A 283 -4.41 21.18 12.38
C ARG A 283 -5.53 21.95 11.70
N ALA A 284 -5.76 21.72 10.41
CA ALA A 284 -6.78 22.42 9.64
C ALA A 284 -8.21 21.97 9.98
N ASN A 285 -8.41 20.71 10.37
CA ASN A 285 -9.75 20.13 10.49
C ASN A 285 -10.22 19.89 11.92
N LEU A 286 -9.32 19.64 12.88
CA LEU A 286 -9.71 19.39 14.28
C LEU A 286 -10.49 20.56 14.91
N PRO A 287 -10.12 21.84 14.69
CA PRO A 287 -10.91 22.97 15.18
C PRO A 287 -12.30 23.10 14.53
N ARG A 288 -12.48 22.56 13.31
CA ARG A 288 -13.74 22.59 12.55
C ARG A 288 -14.69 21.45 12.91
N ALA A 289 -14.20 20.44 13.65
CA ALA A 289 -14.99 19.30 14.05
C ALA A 289 -16.04 19.69 15.10
N TYR A 290 -17.20 19.08 15.06
CA TYR A 290 -18.35 19.31 15.91
C TYR A 290 -18.01 19.01 17.38
N ALA A 291 -18.35 19.97 18.27
CA ALA A 291 -18.05 19.91 19.69
C ALA A 291 -19.24 19.42 20.55
N GLY A 292 -20.41 19.12 19.96
CA GLY A 292 -21.59 18.72 20.72
C GLY A 292 -21.61 17.24 21.11
N ALA A 293 -22.77 16.77 21.60
CA ALA A 293 -23.03 15.36 21.83
C ALA A 293 -23.03 14.57 20.53
N ARG A 294 -22.63 13.29 20.57
CA ARG A 294 -22.54 12.47 19.35
C ARG A 294 -23.89 12.38 18.62
N GLN A 295 -23.89 12.65 17.31
CA GLN A 295 -25.09 12.64 16.46
C GLN A 295 -25.21 11.34 15.65
N THR A 296 -24.09 10.66 15.41
CA THR A 296 -24.07 9.42 14.65
C THR A 296 -24.22 8.21 15.53
N ALA A 297 -24.96 7.22 15.05
CA ALA A 297 -24.93 5.89 15.64
C ALA A 297 -23.47 5.35 15.68
N PRO A 298 -23.12 4.53 16.69
CA PRO A 298 -21.87 3.78 16.66
C PRO A 298 -21.75 2.97 15.38
N VAL A 299 -20.54 2.85 14.83
CA VAL A 299 -20.31 1.94 13.70
C VAL A 299 -20.43 0.50 14.21
N VAL A 300 -21.57 -0.11 13.94
CA VAL A 300 -21.88 -1.51 14.27
C VAL A 300 -21.88 -2.35 13.01
N GLU A 301 -21.61 -3.64 13.19
CA GLU A 301 -21.68 -4.60 12.10
C GLU A 301 -23.13 -4.79 11.66
N VAL A 302 -23.38 -4.63 10.37
CA VAL A 302 -24.64 -5.04 9.77
C VAL A 302 -24.59 -6.57 9.69
N ALA A 303 -25.48 -7.24 10.43
CA ALA A 303 -25.62 -8.69 10.31
C ALA A 303 -25.85 -9.03 8.84
N GLU A 304 -25.03 -9.93 8.28
CA GLU A 304 -25.32 -10.47 6.96
C GLU A 304 -26.72 -11.08 7.04
N ARG A 305 -27.68 -10.50 6.31
CA ARG A 305 -28.96 -11.16 6.09
C ARG A 305 -28.61 -12.50 5.46
N GLY A 306 -28.79 -13.56 6.24
CA GLY A 306 -28.55 -14.92 5.77
C GLY A 306 -29.27 -15.09 4.44
N ARG A 307 -28.52 -15.35 3.38
CA ARG A 307 -29.13 -15.79 2.12
C ARG A 307 -29.91 -17.06 2.49
N PRO A 308 -31.24 -17.13 2.26
CA PRO A 308 -31.96 -18.35 2.52
C PRO A 308 -31.27 -19.46 1.72
N ALA A 309 -30.84 -20.51 2.41
CA ALA A 309 -30.38 -21.71 1.76
C ALA A 309 -31.52 -22.18 0.86
N VAL A 310 -31.31 -22.18 -0.45
CA VAL A 310 -32.21 -22.86 -1.37
C VAL A 310 -32.02 -24.33 -1.08
N VAL A 311 -32.89 -24.87 -0.23
CA VAL A 311 -33.01 -26.32 -0.06
C VAL A 311 -33.59 -26.82 -1.37
N ALA A 312 -32.76 -27.46 -2.18
CA ALA A 312 -33.25 -28.31 -3.25
C ALA A 312 -33.97 -29.48 -2.58
N GLU A 313 -35.30 -29.48 -2.60
CA GLU A 313 -36.09 -30.67 -2.27
C GLU A 313 -35.75 -31.74 -3.32
N ALA A 314 -34.90 -32.69 -2.93
CA ALA A 314 -34.83 -33.98 -3.60
C ALA A 314 -36.01 -34.82 -3.10
N ASP A 315 -37.03 -34.94 -3.95
CA ASP A 315 -38.20 -35.82 -3.78
C ASP A 315 -37.71 -37.28 -3.58
N SER A 316 -37.51 -37.67 -2.31
CA SER A 316 -37.19 -39.05 -1.93
C SER A 316 -38.51 -39.80 -1.78
N ARG A 317 -38.98 -40.37 -2.89
CA ARG A 317 -40.05 -41.38 -2.85
C ARG A 317 -39.48 -42.71 -2.36
N THR A 318 -39.50 -42.92 -1.05
CA THR A 318 -39.30 -44.24 -0.45
C THR A 318 -40.54 -45.09 -0.73
N ARG A 319 -40.44 -46.00 -1.69
CA ARG A 319 -41.46 -47.02 -1.97
C ARG A 319 -41.24 -48.20 -1.02
N THR A 320 -42.01 -48.27 0.05
CA THR A 320 -42.10 -49.46 0.91
C THR A 320 -42.81 -50.56 0.13
N VAL A 321 -42.12 -51.67 -0.16
CA VAL A 321 -42.71 -52.92 -0.66
C VAL A 321 -42.85 -53.87 0.52
N LEU A 322 -44.09 -54.26 0.82
CA LEU A 322 -44.44 -55.38 1.69
C LEU A 322 -44.94 -56.53 0.80
N ALA A 323 -44.65 -57.74 1.25
CA ALA A 323 -44.63 -59.03 0.54
C ALA A 323 -45.96 -59.51 -0.05
N SER A 324 -45.89 -60.38 -1.06
CA SER A 324 -46.33 -61.78 -0.95
C SER A 324 -45.87 -62.62 -2.15
N ALA A 325 -45.76 -63.92 -1.91
CA ALA A 325 -45.33 -65.01 -2.78
C ALA A 325 -46.16 -65.17 -4.06
N ASP A 326 -45.54 -65.66 -5.14
CA ASP A 326 -45.73 -67.04 -5.62
C ASP A 326 -44.88 -67.30 -6.88
N ASP A 327 -44.32 -68.51 -6.87
CA ASP A 327 -44.05 -69.46 -7.94
C ASP A 327 -43.44 -69.09 -9.32
N ASP A 328 -42.46 -69.94 -9.63
CA ASP A 328 -42.23 -70.64 -10.89
C ASP A 328 -41.45 -70.05 -12.09
N THR A 329 -40.55 -70.92 -12.54
CA THR A 329 -39.98 -71.14 -13.88
C THR A 329 -38.79 -70.33 -14.42
N VAL A 330 -37.84 -71.16 -14.84
CA VAL A 330 -36.63 -70.98 -15.67
C VAL A 330 -37.01 -70.51 -17.08
N GLU A 331 -36.21 -69.66 -17.72
CA GLU A 331 -35.38 -70.01 -18.90
C GLU A 331 -34.78 -68.81 -19.65
N THR A 332 -33.54 -69.04 -20.07
CA THR A 332 -32.62 -68.34 -20.96
C THR A 332 -33.24 -67.85 -22.29
N THR A 333 -32.75 -66.73 -22.84
CA THR A 333 -32.21 -66.68 -24.22
C THR A 333 -31.62 -65.30 -24.58
N ASN A 334 -30.41 -65.34 -25.14
CA ASN A 334 -29.84 -64.27 -25.97
C ASN A 334 -30.64 -64.13 -27.27
N SER A 335 -30.75 -62.92 -27.82
CA SER A 335 -30.40 -62.66 -29.22
C SER A 335 -30.41 -61.17 -29.59
N THR A 336 -29.34 -60.82 -30.29
CA THR A 336 -29.01 -59.61 -31.03
C THR A 336 -29.95 -59.40 -32.22
N SER A 337 -30.27 -58.14 -32.57
CA SER A 337 -30.53 -57.75 -33.97
C SER A 337 -30.33 -56.24 -34.19
N THR A 338 -29.80 -55.92 -35.37
CA THR A 338 -29.25 -54.66 -35.85
C THR A 338 -30.15 -53.97 -36.88
N ALA A 339 -30.42 -52.66 -36.66
CA ALA A 339 -30.55 -51.52 -37.61
C ALA A 339 -31.72 -51.46 -38.65
N PRO A 340 -32.01 -50.32 -39.36
CA PRO A 340 -31.59 -48.89 -39.23
C PRO A 340 -32.70 -47.77 -39.41
N LEU A 341 -32.33 -46.51 -39.05
CA LEU A 341 -32.68 -45.13 -39.56
C LEU A 341 -34.15 -44.77 -39.97
N ASP A 342 -34.77 -43.59 -39.64
CA ASP A 342 -34.35 -42.21 -39.95
C ASP A 342 -35.27 -41.08 -39.34
N ILE A 343 -34.67 -39.92 -39.02
CA ILE A 343 -35.12 -38.48 -39.14
C ILE A 343 -36.35 -37.93 -38.36
N ARG A 344 -36.11 -37.01 -37.39
CA ARG A 344 -36.39 -35.54 -37.44
C ARG A 344 -36.26 -34.83 -36.05
N PRO A 345 -35.43 -33.76 -35.93
CA PRO A 345 -35.47 -32.83 -34.81
C PRO A 345 -36.33 -31.59 -35.13
N ALA A 346 -37.18 -31.17 -34.19
CA ALA A 346 -38.01 -29.97 -34.31
C ALA A 346 -37.29 -28.73 -33.75
N THR A 347 -36.91 -27.84 -34.67
CA THR A 347 -36.56 -26.44 -34.39
C THR A 347 -37.85 -25.61 -34.42
N THR A 348 -38.10 -24.78 -33.40
CA THR A 348 -39.05 -23.66 -33.54
C THR A 348 -38.48 -22.39 -32.92
N THR A 349 -38.20 -21.44 -33.81
CA THR A 349 -38.19 -19.99 -33.54
C THR A 349 -39.52 -19.44 -34.07
N PRO A 350 -40.15 -18.50 -33.36
CA PRO A 350 -40.53 -17.23 -33.99
C PRO A 350 -40.25 -16.07 -33.03
N GLY A 351 -39.93 -14.83 -33.42
CA GLY A 351 -40.21 -14.07 -34.63
C GLY A 351 -40.42 -12.62 -34.18
N SER A 352 -39.76 -11.67 -34.82
CA SER A 352 -39.62 -10.29 -34.34
C SER A 352 -40.94 -9.50 -34.33
N ARG A 353 -41.15 -8.66 -33.31
CA ARG A 353 -41.95 -7.42 -33.42
C ARG A 353 -41.17 -6.24 -32.84
N ARG A 354 -40.90 -5.26 -33.71
CA ARG A 354 -40.44 -3.90 -33.36
C ARG A 354 -41.54 -3.20 -32.55
N ALA A 355 -41.16 -2.55 -31.45
CA ALA A 355 -41.91 -1.47 -30.85
C ALA A 355 -40.96 -0.45 -30.20
N GLY A 356 -41.05 0.79 -30.70
CA GLY A 356 -40.69 2.08 -30.10
C GLY A 356 -39.56 2.17 -29.08
N LEU A 357 -38.47 2.80 -29.49
CA LEU A 357 -37.62 3.59 -28.60
C LEU A 357 -38.45 4.73 -28.01
N GLN A 358 -38.72 4.69 -26.70
CA GLN A 358 -39.15 5.85 -25.93
C GLN A 358 -38.04 6.27 -24.98
N ALA A 359 -37.77 7.57 -25.02
CA ALA A 359 -36.70 8.28 -24.35
C ALA A 359 -36.84 8.21 -22.82
N LEU A 360 -35.70 8.04 -22.15
CA LEU A 360 -35.56 8.25 -20.71
C LEU A 360 -35.53 9.78 -20.43
N PRO A 361 -36.17 10.24 -19.34
CA PRO A 361 -36.28 11.66 -19.03
C PRO A 361 -34.95 12.30 -18.61
N SER A 362 -34.72 13.51 -19.11
CA SER A 362 -33.57 14.35 -18.80
C SER A 362 -33.71 14.97 -17.41
N ALA A 363 -32.95 14.49 -16.44
CA ALA A 363 -32.78 15.11 -15.12
C ALA A 363 -31.41 14.75 -14.50
N ALA A 364 -30.32 15.18 -15.13
CA ALA A 364 -29.01 15.31 -14.50
C ALA A 364 -28.05 16.15 -15.38
N GLN A 365 -28.46 17.35 -15.78
CA GLN A 365 -27.59 18.36 -16.37
C GLN A 365 -27.97 19.72 -15.80
N ALA A 366 -27.34 20.11 -14.70
CA ALA A 366 -27.18 21.50 -14.29
C ALA A 366 -26.15 21.57 -13.16
N TYR A 367 -24.94 22.03 -13.48
CA TYR A 367 -24.06 22.92 -12.71
C TYR A 367 -22.63 22.78 -13.26
N ALA A 368 -22.46 23.27 -14.50
CA ALA A 368 -21.20 23.82 -14.96
C ALA A 368 -21.43 25.32 -15.11
N GLY A 369 -20.69 26.13 -14.34
CA GLY A 369 -20.62 27.58 -14.44
C GLY A 369 -19.15 28.02 -14.44
N PRO A 370 -18.80 29.13 -15.11
CA PRO A 370 -17.63 29.18 -15.98
C PRO A 370 -16.36 29.74 -15.33
N ALA A 371 -15.23 29.44 -15.97
CA ALA A 371 -13.98 30.17 -15.81
C ALA A 371 -14.03 31.50 -16.59
N SER A 372 -13.66 32.60 -15.92
CA SER A 372 -12.99 33.76 -16.55
C SER A 372 -12.19 34.58 -15.54
N GLN A 373 -10.88 34.58 -15.77
CA GLN A 373 -9.89 35.67 -15.78
C GLN A 373 -9.99 36.86 -14.79
N ALA A 374 -9.02 36.88 -13.86
CA ALA A 374 -8.01 37.92 -13.57
C ALA A 374 -8.44 39.38 -13.21
N PRO A 375 -7.49 40.28 -12.86
CA PRO A 375 -6.80 40.39 -11.56
C PRO A 375 -7.12 41.74 -10.87
N PHE A 376 -7.11 41.81 -9.54
CA PHE A 376 -7.20 43.09 -8.81
C PHE A 376 -5.92 43.40 -8.03
N PRO A 377 -5.60 44.70 -7.86
CA PRO A 377 -4.25 45.23 -7.85
C PRO A 377 -3.70 45.34 -6.43
N GLY A 378 -2.37 45.25 -6.34
CA GLY A 378 -1.64 45.60 -5.14
C GLY A 378 -1.85 47.07 -4.78
N THR A 379 -2.36 47.30 -3.58
CA THR A 379 -2.23 48.57 -2.89
C THR A 379 -1.13 48.41 -1.84
N GLY A 380 0.01 49.05 -2.11
CA GLY A 380 1.07 49.23 -1.14
C GLY A 380 0.60 50.19 -0.05
N GLY A 381 0.37 49.66 1.14
CA GLY A 381 0.21 50.42 2.37
C GLY A 381 1.40 50.15 3.29
N LYS A 382 2.34 51.09 3.36
CA LYS A 382 3.35 51.13 4.43
C LYS A 382 2.61 51.39 5.74
N SER A 383 2.63 50.44 6.67
CA SER A 383 2.23 50.68 8.05
C SER A 383 3.43 50.49 8.96
N THR A 384 4.05 51.60 9.31
CA THR A 384 4.96 51.73 10.44
C THR A 384 4.14 51.64 11.73
N ALA A 385 4.24 50.51 12.43
CA ALA A 385 3.76 50.39 13.81
C ALA A 385 4.95 50.00 14.70
N ARG A 386 5.57 51.05 15.23
CA ARG A 386 6.49 51.05 16.37
C ARG A 386 5.67 50.82 17.64
N LEU A 387 6.05 49.85 18.46
CA LEU A 387 5.71 49.78 19.89
C LEU A 387 6.92 49.23 20.68
N PRO A 388 7.03 49.55 21.98
CA PRO A 388 8.27 50.02 22.58
C PRO A 388 9.16 48.92 23.18
N ALA A 389 10.44 49.26 23.29
CA ALA A 389 11.43 48.55 24.08
C ALA A 389 11.08 48.61 25.57
N VAL A 390 11.21 47.48 26.25
CA VAL A 390 11.32 47.38 27.70
C VAL A 390 12.76 47.02 28.04
N GLU A 391 13.41 47.93 28.77
CA GLU A 391 14.72 47.77 29.38
C GLU A 391 14.62 47.05 30.74
N GLY A 392 15.67 46.28 31.06
CA GLY A 392 16.05 45.83 32.41
C GLY A 392 15.34 44.55 32.90
N VAL A 393 16.00 43.51 33.40
CA VAL A 393 17.17 43.50 34.29
C VAL A 393 17.99 42.21 34.08
N ALA A 394 19.31 42.36 34.21
CA ALA A 394 20.35 41.36 34.07
C ALA A 394 20.28 40.20 35.09
N SER A 395 20.74 39.02 34.68
CA SER A 395 21.47 38.12 35.58
C SER A 395 22.65 37.48 34.85
N ARG A 396 23.78 37.53 35.54
CA ARG A 396 25.15 37.22 35.14
C ARG A 396 25.42 35.75 35.47
N ALA A 397 25.92 34.97 34.52
CA ALA A 397 26.53 33.67 34.82
C ALA A 397 27.69 33.40 33.85
N GLU A 398 28.83 33.05 34.44
CA GLU A 398 30.14 32.73 33.86
C GLU A 398 30.12 31.96 32.52
N GLY A 399 31.01 32.35 31.62
CA GLY A 399 31.35 31.57 30.42
C GLY A 399 32.52 30.61 30.66
N PRO A 400 32.60 29.48 29.93
CA PRO A 400 33.82 28.68 29.83
C PRO A 400 34.65 29.05 28.58
N PRO A 401 35.94 28.67 28.55
CA PRO A 401 36.98 29.43 27.86
C PRO A 401 37.11 29.16 26.36
N LYS A 402 37.62 30.17 25.65
CA LYS A 402 38.23 30.07 24.33
C LYS A 402 39.64 29.52 24.49
N ASP A 403 39.94 28.38 23.87
CA ASP A 403 40.95 28.27 22.81
C ASP A 403 41.31 26.80 22.53
N ALA A 404 41.03 26.37 21.30
CA ALA A 404 41.84 25.43 20.54
C ALA A 404 41.48 25.62 19.05
N ARG A 405 42.25 26.48 18.38
CA ARG A 405 42.31 26.54 16.92
C ARG A 405 43.16 25.39 16.41
N SER A 406 42.64 24.66 15.42
CA SER A 406 43.36 23.85 14.42
C SER A 406 42.29 23.21 13.52
N ASP A 407 42.31 23.18 12.19
CA ASP A 407 43.09 23.83 11.14
C ASP A 407 42.30 23.61 9.83
N GLY A 408 42.33 24.59 8.92
CA GLY A 408 42.21 24.33 7.47
C GLY A 408 40.85 24.00 6.86
N ALA A 409 39.78 24.76 7.14
CA ALA A 409 38.60 24.74 6.26
C ALA A 409 38.76 25.78 5.14
N LYS A 410 39.25 25.37 3.96
CA LYS A 410 39.14 26.18 2.73
C LYS A 410 37.66 26.54 2.53
N SER A 411 37.37 27.83 2.30
CA SER A 411 36.00 28.31 2.07
C SER A 411 35.35 27.52 0.94
N VAL A 412 34.38 26.69 1.29
CA VAL A 412 33.68 25.85 0.34
C VAL A 412 32.71 26.71 -0.45
N THR A 413 32.93 26.87 -1.75
CA THR A 413 31.99 27.58 -2.64
C THR A 413 30.62 26.89 -2.58
N PRO A 414 29.54 27.61 -2.25
CA PRO A 414 28.21 27.02 -2.16
C PRO A 414 27.71 26.67 -3.57
N THR A 415 27.83 25.39 -3.93
CA THR A 415 27.21 24.86 -5.15
C THR A 415 25.79 24.40 -4.87
N PRO A 416 24.88 24.48 -5.85
CA PRO A 416 23.47 24.09 -5.65
C PRO A 416 23.31 22.61 -5.28
N TRP A 417 24.26 21.75 -5.66
CA TRP A 417 24.24 20.34 -5.32
C TRP A 417 25.49 19.91 -4.55
N VAL A 418 25.27 19.02 -3.58
CA VAL A 418 26.29 18.38 -2.74
C VAL A 418 25.99 16.90 -2.63
N ILE A 419 27.02 16.09 -2.38
CA ILE A 419 26.87 14.66 -2.10
C ILE A 419 27.32 14.38 -0.67
N GLN A 420 26.62 13.47 0.02
CA GLN A 420 26.93 13.07 1.39
C GLN A 420 27.19 11.56 1.44
N LEU A 421 28.30 11.17 2.06
CA LEU A 421 28.69 9.76 2.19
C LEU A 421 28.25 9.10 3.51
N GLY A 422 28.05 9.90 4.56
CA GLY A 422 27.64 9.40 5.86
C GLY A 422 27.71 10.46 6.95
N ALA A 423 27.37 10.06 8.17
CA ALA A 423 27.58 10.83 9.39
C ALA A 423 28.31 9.93 10.39
N MET A 424 29.49 10.36 10.84
CA MET A 424 30.36 9.61 11.76
C MET A 424 30.30 10.22 13.15
N ASP A 425 30.63 9.44 14.17
CA ASP A 425 30.78 9.89 15.56
C ASP A 425 32.02 10.76 15.78
N ASP A 426 32.98 10.68 14.85
CA ASP A 426 34.28 11.33 14.92
C ASP A 426 34.62 12.10 13.63
N GLU A 427 35.28 13.25 13.77
CA GLU A 427 35.59 14.13 12.64
C GLU A 427 36.70 13.57 11.75
N ASP A 428 37.69 12.89 12.31
CA ASP A 428 38.81 12.32 11.58
C ASP A 428 38.39 11.07 10.82
N LYS A 429 37.46 10.27 11.36
CA LYS A 429 36.78 9.20 10.60
C LYS A 429 36.01 9.76 9.39
N ALA A 430 35.32 10.89 9.55
CA ALA A 430 34.61 11.54 8.45
C ALA A 430 35.58 12.06 7.37
N LYS A 431 36.72 12.64 7.77
CA LYS A 431 37.78 13.08 6.84
C LYS A 431 38.45 11.89 6.13
N SER A 432 38.71 10.79 6.84
CA SER A 432 39.29 9.57 6.29
C SER A 432 38.40 8.95 5.19
N ILE A 433 37.09 8.87 5.42
CA ILE A 433 36.13 8.38 4.41
C ILE A 433 36.06 9.30 3.19
N LEU A 434 36.20 10.61 3.37
CA LEU A 434 36.28 11.55 2.24
C LEU A 434 37.57 11.34 1.42
N ALA A 435 38.70 11.09 2.08
CA ALA A 435 39.97 10.81 1.40
C ALA A 435 39.92 9.48 0.62
N ASP A 436 39.40 8.41 1.23
CA ASP A 436 39.24 7.09 0.58
C ASP A 436 38.23 7.16 -0.57
N ALA A 437 37.11 7.87 -0.40
CA ALA A 437 36.15 8.08 -1.49
C ALA A 437 36.76 8.82 -2.68
N ARG A 438 37.65 9.79 -2.43
CA ARG A 438 38.33 10.56 -3.48
C ARG A 438 39.41 9.74 -4.20
N SER A 439 40.10 8.84 -3.51
CA SER A 439 41.15 8.01 -4.12
C SER A 439 40.59 6.94 -5.06
N ARG A 440 39.37 6.45 -4.80
CA ARG A 440 38.74 5.38 -5.58
C ARG A 440 37.97 5.85 -6.82
N THR A 441 37.82 7.16 -7.03
CA THR A 441 37.17 7.68 -8.25
C THR A 441 37.73 9.03 -8.70
N GLY A 442 38.16 9.09 -9.97
CA GLY A 442 38.63 10.33 -10.60
C GLY A 442 37.53 11.39 -10.80
N MET A 443 36.25 11.02 -10.65
CA MET A 443 35.11 11.94 -10.80
C MET A 443 35.02 12.98 -9.67
N LEU A 444 35.71 12.76 -8.56
CA LEU A 444 35.77 13.67 -7.40
C LEU A 444 37.02 14.55 -7.40
N SER A 445 37.82 14.53 -8.46
CA SER A 445 39.03 15.36 -8.59
C SER A 445 38.71 16.85 -8.45
N LYS A 446 37.59 17.31 -9.01
CA LYS A 446 37.11 18.71 -8.97
C LYS A 446 36.19 19.03 -7.79
N ALA A 447 35.77 18.03 -7.01
CA ALA A 447 34.87 18.21 -5.88
C ALA A 447 35.65 18.50 -4.59
N ALA A 448 35.17 19.45 -3.78
CA ALA A 448 35.80 19.84 -2.53
C ALA A 448 35.22 19.02 -1.37
N PRO A 449 36.02 18.18 -0.68
CA PRO A 449 35.57 17.47 0.53
C PRO A 449 35.45 18.45 1.70
N TYR A 450 34.38 18.30 2.49
CA TYR A 450 34.20 19.04 3.74
C TYR A 450 33.34 18.25 4.74
N THR A 451 33.52 18.53 6.02
CA THR A 451 32.74 17.95 7.11
C THR A 451 31.77 18.98 7.69
N VAL A 452 30.58 18.53 8.08
CA VAL A 452 29.59 19.38 8.79
C VAL A 452 29.26 18.75 10.13
N ARG A 453 29.58 19.46 11.21
CA ARG A 453 29.18 19.08 12.56
C ARG A 453 27.68 19.28 12.73
N VAL A 454 26.96 18.25 13.18
CA VAL A 454 25.53 18.30 13.47
C VAL A 454 25.24 17.63 14.80
N THR A 455 24.41 18.26 15.62
CA THR A 455 23.96 17.67 16.89
C THR A 455 22.56 17.10 16.70
N HIS A 456 22.39 15.81 17.01
CA HIS A 456 21.09 15.14 16.92
C HIS A 456 20.88 14.27 18.16
N GLY A 457 19.87 14.61 18.97
CA GLY A 457 19.55 13.85 20.20
C GLY A 457 20.65 13.86 21.27
N GLY A 458 21.46 14.92 21.35
CA GLY A 458 22.56 15.04 22.32
C GLY A 458 23.89 14.43 21.87
N THR A 459 23.93 13.73 20.73
CA THR A 459 25.17 13.21 20.14
C THR A 459 25.64 14.12 19.00
N THR A 460 26.93 14.44 19.00
CA THR A 460 27.58 15.20 17.92
C THR A 460 28.02 14.23 16.83
N LEU A 461 27.59 14.48 15.59
CA LEU A 461 27.97 13.70 14.42
C LEU A 461 28.62 14.60 13.36
N PHE A 462 29.55 14.05 12.59
CA PHE A 462 30.26 14.73 11.52
C PHE A 462 29.82 14.16 10.17
N ARG A 463 29.09 14.97 9.39
CA ARG A 463 28.64 14.59 8.05
C ARG A 463 29.76 14.76 7.04
N ALA A 464 30.17 13.68 6.40
CA ALA A 464 31.14 13.68 5.31
C ALA A 464 30.46 14.08 3.98
N ARG A 465 30.86 15.21 3.39
CA ARG A 465 30.27 15.76 2.16
C ARG A 465 31.29 16.17 1.11
N PHE A 466 30.87 16.19 -0.15
CA PHE A 466 31.55 16.90 -1.22
C PHE A 466 30.64 17.97 -1.83
N SER A 467 31.22 19.12 -2.16
CA SER A 467 30.61 20.20 -2.96
C SER A 467 31.37 20.36 -4.28
N GLY A 468 30.81 21.14 -5.21
CA GLY A 468 31.38 21.31 -6.56
C GLY A 468 30.46 20.86 -7.69
N PHE A 469 29.18 20.53 -7.40
CA PHE A 469 28.23 20.07 -8.40
C PHE A 469 27.22 21.17 -8.74
N ALA A 470 27.27 21.67 -9.99
CA ALA A 470 26.33 22.66 -10.50
C ALA A 470 24.98 22.03 -10.90
N GLU A 471 25.01 20.79 -11.37
CA GLU A 471 23.84 20.09 -11.90
C GLU A 471 23.51 18.84 -11.09
N GLN A 472 22.22 18.52 -11.01
CA GLN A 472 21.72 17.33 -10.33
C GLN A 472 22.29 16.04 -10.91
N GLY A 473 22.37 15.96 -12.25
CA GLY A 473 22.89 14.79 -12.97
C GLY A 473 24.33 14.47 -12.55
N ALA A 474 25.20 15.48 -12.54
CA ALA A 474 26.60 15.30 -12.12
C ALA A 474 26.74 14.80 -10.68
N ALA A 475 25.91 15.28 -9.75
CA ALA A 475 25.91 14.80 -8.37
C ALA A 475 25.40 13.35 -8.24
N GLN A 476 24.39 12.97 -9.04
CA GLN A 476 23.84 11.61 -9.07
C GLN A 476 24.82 10.61 -9.70
N ASP A 477 25.51 11.01 -10.76
CA ASP A 477 26.52 10.18 -11.43
C ASP A 477 27.73 9.93 -10.51
N ALA A 478 28.20 10.97 -9.83
CA ALA A 478 29.25 10.85 -8.81
C ALA A 478 28.83 9.89 -7.68
N CYS A 479 27.58 9.99 -7.20
CA CYS A 479 27.07 9.05 -6.20
C CYS A 479 26.93 7.62 -6.72
N THR A 480 26.61 7.44 -8.00
CA THR A 480 26.52 6.11 -8.62
C THR A 480 27.90 5.47 -8.73
N ALA A 481 28.91 6.24 -9.13
CA ALA A 481 30.30 5.80 -9.15
C ALA A 481 30.80 5.41 -7.74
N LEU A 482 30.48 6.21 -6.72
CA LEU A 482 30.85 5.91 -5.33
C LEU A 482 30.17 4.65 -4.79
N LYS A 483 28.90 4.42 -5.11
CA LYS A 483 28.18 3.19 -4.72
C LYS A 483 28.78 1.94 -5.33
N LYS A 484 29.22 2.01 -6.60
CA LYS A 484 29.93 0.90 -7.25
C LYS A 484 31.27 0.59 -6.58
N ASN A 485 31.90 1.58 -5.94
CA ASN A 485 33.14 1.44 -5.19
C ASN A 485 32.92 1.14 -3.69
N GLY A 486 31.69 0.77 -3.28
CA GLY A 486 31.38 0.33 -1.92
C GLY A 486 31.04 1.45 -0.93
N PHE A 487 30.91 2.70 -1.38
CA PHE A 487 30.52 3.80 -0.50
C PHE A 487 29.01 4.06 -0.53
N ASN A 488 28.45 4.35 0.64
CA ASN A 488 27.12 4.96 0.71
C ASN A 488 27.20 6.39 0.18
N CYS A 489 26.25 6.79 -0.68
CA CYS A 489 26.23 8.15 -1.23
C CYS A 489 24.80 8.64 -1.48
N PHE A 490 24.55 9.90 -1.11
CA PHE A 490 23.29 10.59 -1.32
C PHE A 490 23.52 12.00 -1.89
N ALA A 491 22.98 12.26 -3.07
CA ALA A 491 23.00 13.59 -3.70
C ALA A 491 21.83 14.44 -3.17
N THR A 492 22.12 15.66 -2.75
CA THR A 492 21.13 16.58 -2.17
C THR A 492 21.43 18.01 -2.58
N ARG A 493 20.40 18.86 -2.55
CA ARG A 493 20.55 20.28 -2.79
C ARG A 493 21.19 20.90 -1.52
N SER A 494 22.22 21.75 -1.69
CA SER A 494 22.96 22.30 -0.54
C SER A 494 22.11 23.23 0.33
#